data_AF-A0A9E0AFK9-F1
#
_entry.id   AF-A0A9E0AFK9-F1
#
_cell.length_a   1.000
_cell.length_b   1.000
_cell.length_c   1.000
_cell.angle_alpha   90.00
_cell.angle_beta   90.00
_cell.angle_gamma   90.00
#
_symmetry.space_group_name_H-M   'P 1'
#
loop_
_entity.id
_entity.type
_entity.pdbx_description
1 polymer ?
#
loop_
_entity_poly.entity_id
_entity_poly.type
_entity_poly.pdbx_seq_one_letter_code
_entity_poly.pdbx_strand_id
1 'polypeptide(L)' 'MNGTLNKVMLIGFLGDDIKMHYFEGGNCIGRFQLATNEVYINKTTNEKITSTEWHNLVL' A
#
# COMPACT_ATOMS: atom_id res chain seq x y z
N MET A 1 0.83 -5.35 -31.32
CA MET A 1 1.72 -5.07 -30.16
C MET A 1 0.91 -4.29 -29.14
N ASN A 2 0.37 -4.97 -28.13
CA ASN A 2 -0.34 -4.31 -27.03
C ASN A 2 0.57 -4.30 -25.81
N GLY A 3 1.60 -3.47 -25.84
CA GLY A 3 2.52 -3.31 -24.71
C GLY A 3 1.99 -2.23 -23.78
N THR A 4 1.27 -2.60 -22.72
CA THR A 4 0.94 -1.67 -21.63
C THR A 4 1.74 -2.06 -20.39
N LEU A 5 2.13 -1.06 -19.60
CA LEU A 5 2.84 -1.25 -18.34
C LEU A 5 1.94 -0.79 -17.19
N ASN A 6 1.69 -1.70 -16.26
CA ASN A 6 1.13 -1.36 -14.95
C ASN A 6 2.21 -1.68 -13.90
N LYS A 7 2.71 -0.63 -13.23
CA LYS A 7 3.76 -0.75 -12.21
C LYS A 7 3.45 0.19 -11.06
N VAL A 8 3.43 -0.36 -9.85
CA VAL A 8 3.27 0.38 -8.59
C VAL A 8 4.56 0.22 -7.78
N MET A 9 5.06 1.32 -7.20
CA MET A 9 6.22 1.33 -6.31
C MET A 9 5.83 2.09 -5.05
N LEU A 10 5.92 1.45 -3.89
CA LEU A 10 5.52 2.02 -2.60
C LEU A 10 6.67 1.89 -1.59
N ILE A 11 6.84 2.93 -0.78
CA ILE A 11 7.71 2.93 0.41
C ILE A 11 6.83 3.44 1.55
N GLY A 12 6.71 2.67 2.62
CA GLY A 12 5.78 2.97 3.69
C GLY A 12 5.98 2.07 4.90
N PHE A 13 4.97 2.04 5.76
CA PHE A 13 5.00 1.32 7.03
C PHE A 13 3.94 0.22 7.07
N LEU A 14 4.27 -0.93 7.64
CA LEU A 14 3.28 -2.00 7.88
C LEU A 14 2.25 -1.54 8.91
N GLY A 15 0.97 -1.74 8.61
CA GLY A 15 -0.13 -1.47 9.55
C GLY A 15 -0.36 -2.56 10.57
N ASP A 16 0.03 -3.78 10.25
CA ASP A 16 -0.18 -5.00 11.04
C ASP A 16 0.83 -6.06 10.59
N ASP A 17 0.93 -7.16 11.34
CA ASP A 17 1.69 -8.33 10.94
C ASP A 17 1.15 -8.94 9.63
N ILE A 18 2.03 -9.57 8.85
CA ILE A 18 1.64 -10.21 7.60
C ILE A 18 0.78 -11.44 7.91
N LYS A 19 -0.46 -11.44 7.39
CA LYS A 19 -1.41 -12.54 7.55
C LYS A 19 -1.16 -13.60 6.50
N MET A 20 -0.53 -14.69 6.92
CA MET A 20 -0.25 -15.85 6.08
C MET A 20 -1.41 -16.84 6.10
N HIS A 21 -1.80 -17.34 4.93
CA HIS A 21 -2.74 -18.45 4.80
C HIS A 21 -2.12 -19.53 3.91
N TYR A 22 -2.10 -20.77 4.42
CA TYR A 22 -1.54 -21.93 3.73
C TYR A 22 -2.69 -22.80 3.23
N PHE A 23 -2.67 -23.11 1.95
CA PHE A 23 -3.70 -23.93 1.30
C PHE A 23 -3.34 -25.42 1.37
N GLU A 24 -4.36 -26.26 1.39
CA GLU A 24 -4.23 -27.71 1.20
C GLU A 24 -3.70 -27.97 -0.22
N GLY A 25 -2.40 -28.23 -0.35
CA GLY A 25 -1.68 -28.28 -1.63
C GLY A 25 -0.34 -27.56 -1.62
N GLY A 26 0.04 -26.91 -0.52
CA GLY A 26 1.38 -26.37 -0.30
C GLY A 26 1.61 -24.93 -0.77
N ASN A 27 0.61 -24.32 -1.41
CA ASN A 27 0.64 -22.89 -1.74
C ASN A 27 0.32 -22.04 -0.51
N CYS A 28 0.77 -20.78 -0.50
CA CYS A 28 0.40 -19.82 0.53
C CYS A 28 0.12 -18.43 -0.07
N ILE A 29 -0.57 -17.60 0.69
CA ILE A 29 -0.85 -16.21 0.37
C ILE A 29 -0.55 -15.34 1.58
N GLY A 30 0.15 -14.22 1.37
CA GLY A 30 0.42 -13.22 2.39
C GLY A 30 -0.43 -11.97 2.16
N ARG A 31 -1.14 -11.49 3.17
CA ARG A 31 -1.91 -10.24 3.10
C ARG A 31 -1.49 -9.27 4.18
N PHE A 32 -1.28 -8.01 3.81
CA PHE A 32 -0.93 -6.95 4.76
C PHE A 32 -1.32 -5.58 4.23
N GLN A 33 -1.36 -4.61 5.13
CA GLN A 33 -1.62 -3.21 4.80
C GLN A 33 -0.36 -2.39 4.91
N LEU A 34 -0.14 -1.49 3.94
CA LEU A 34 0.96 -0.55 3.94
C LEU A 34 0.42 0.88 4.03
N ALA A 35 0.87 1.66 5.00
CA ALA A 35 0.60 3.08 5.10
C ALA A 35 1.65 3.89 4.34
N THR A 36 1.21 4.83 3.50
CA THR A 36 2.06 5.86 2.90
C THR A 36 1.55 7.24 3.30
N ASN A 37 2.45 8.21 3.50
CA ASN A 37 2.09 9.55 3.90
C ASN A 37 2.48 10.57 2.83
N GLU A 38 1.56 11.50 2.54
CA GLU A 38 1.85 12.70 1.77
C GLU A 38 1.68 13.93 2.66
N VAL A 39 2.65 14.85 2.58
CA VAL A 39 2.62 16.10 3.31
C VAL A 39 2.55 17.24 2.31
N TYR A 40 1.51 18.05 2.38
CA TYR A 40 1.31 19.19 1.49
C TYR A 40 0.72 20.39 2.23
N ILE A 41 0.79 21.56 1.59
CA ILE A 41 0.16 22.78 2.09
C ILE A 41 -1.17 22.96 1.37
N ASN A 42 -2.25 23.09 2.13
CA ASN A 42 -3.57 23.39 1.58
C ASN A 42 -3.56 24.81 0.99
N LYS A 43 -3.84 24.93 -0.30
CA LYS A 43 -3.78 26.23 -1.01
C LYS A 43 -4.86 27.23 -0.58
N THR A 44 -5.93 26.78 0.04
CA THR A 44 -7.03 27.62 0.51
C THR A 44 -6.82 28.06 1.96
N THR A 45 -6.38 27.15 2.84
CA THR A 45 -6.23 27.44 4.28
C THR A 45 -4.79 27.81 4.68
N ASN A 46 -3.80 27.59 3.81
CA ASN A 46 -2.35 27.68 4.10
C ASN A 46 -1.87 26.77 5.23
N GLU A 47 -2.65 25.76 5.59
CA GLU A 47 -2.28 24.81 6.64
C GLU A 47 -1.45 23.66 6.07
N LYS A 48 -0.51 23.15 6.87
CA LYS A 48 0.23 21.93 6.57
C LYS A 48 -0.65 20.73 6.90
N ILE A 49 -1.00 19.95 5.88
CA ILE A 49 -1.80 18.73 6.00
C ILE A 49 -0.88 17.52 5.80
N THR A 50 -1.09 16.49 6.63
CA THR A 50 -0.53 15.15 6.41
C THR A 50 -1.68 14.22 6.07
N SER A 51 -1.65 13.65 4.87
CA SER A 51 -2.62 12.65 4.41
C SER A 51 -1.99 11.27 4.45
N THR A 52 -2.72 10.29 4.97
CA THR A 52 -2.27 8.90 5.03
C THR A 52 -3.13 8.05 4.11
N GLU A 53 -2.50 7.31 3.21
CA GLU A 53 -3.16 6.31 2.36
C GLU A 53 -2.81 4.91 2.82
N TRP A 54 -3.78 4.00 2.72
CA TRP A 54 -3.65 2.60 3.11
C TRP A 54 -3.78 1.69 1.89
N HIS A 55 -2.75 0.90 1.63
CA HIS A 55 -2.67 -0.01 0.48
C HIS A 55 -2.81 -1.45 0.95
N ASN A 56 -3.77 -2.20 0.39
CA ASN A 56 -3.88 -3.64 0.66
C ASN A 56 -2.97 -4.41 -0.31
N LEU A 57 -1.95 -5.07 0.23
CA LEU A 57 -0.97 -5.84 -0.53
C LEU A 57 -1.23 -7.35 -0.38
N VAL A 58 -1.07 -8.07 -1.49
CA VAL A 58 -1.25 -9.51 -1.59
C VAL A 58 -0.01 -10.11 -2.26
N LEU A 59 0.62 -11.07 -1.59
CA LEU A 59 1.80 -11.83 -2.04
C LEU A 59 1.44 -13.30 -2.26
#